data_AF-A0AAN7Q8U9-F1
#
_entry.id   AF-A0AAN7Q8U9-F1
#
_cell.length_a   1.000
_cell.length_b   1.000
_cell.length_c   1.000
_cell.angle_alpha   90.00
_cell.angle_beta   90.00
_cell.angle_gamma   90.00
#
_symmetry.space_group_name_H-M   'P 1'
#
loop_
_entity.id
_entity.type
_entity.pdbx_description
1 polymer ?
#
loop_
_entity_poly.entity_id
_entity_poly.type
_entity_poly.pdbx_seq_one_letter_code
_entity_poly.pdbx_strand_id
1 'polypeptide(L)'
;MYTAEQKSAATSYAIHLLNQVNSKQRESSKTKNRPSSKIMTSIHSANITDVHEVPLSIITRPIMPEVNVSKVESIMQTLENPSTADKVPPIDVMWIQGRRGGNYYYSFGGCHRYVAHKNLNLPTIKAKIVKSTVNDLRCYLGASTPDLL
;
A
#
# COMPACT_ATOMS: atom_id res chain seq x y z
N MET A 1 -16.77 12.30 7.79
CA MET A 1 -17.06 12.09 6.35
C MET A 1 -16.10 12.95 5.55
N TYR A 2 -15.33 12.39 4.62
CA TYR A 2 -14.40 13.17 3.77
C TYR A 2 -15.13 13.93 2.66
N THR A 3 -14.68 15.14 2.34
CA THR A 3 -15.31 16.01 1.33
C THR A 3 -15.06 15.51 -0.11
N ALA A 4 -15.89 15.94 -1.07
CA ALA A 4 -15.75 15.54 -2.47
C ALA A 4 -14.40 15.95 -3.09
N GLU A 5 -13.86 17.11 -2.69
CA GLU A 5 -12.55 17.61 -3.11
C GLU A 5 -11.40 16.71 -2.63
N GLN A 6 -11.47 16.23 -1.39
CA GLN A 6 -10.46 15.32 -0.83
C GLN A 6 -10.44 13.97 -1.56
N LYS A 7 -11.59 13.48 -2.04
CA LYS A 7 -11.67 12.27 -2.87
C LYS A 7 -11.03 12.48 -4.25
N SER A 8 -11.32 13.61 -4.89
CA SER A 8 -10.76 13.98 -6.20
C SER A 8 -9.23 14.13 -6.17
N ALA A 9 -8.70 14.78 -5.11
CA ALA A 9 -7.27 14.93 -4.90
C ALA A 9 -6.57 13.57 -4.68
N ALA A 10 -7.18 12.68 -3.87
CA ALA A 10 -6.65 11.34 -3.64
C ALA A 10 -6.62 10.49 -4.93
N THR A 11 -7.65 10.59 -5.78
CA THR A 11 -7.68 9.91 -7.09
C THR A 11 -6.59 10.43 -8.03
N SER A 12 -6.46 11.76 -8.14
CA SER A 12 -5.45 12.39 -9.00
C SER A 12 -4.04 12.03 -8.58
N TYR A 13 -3.80 11.98 -7.27
CA TYR A 13 -2.52 11.61 -6.71
C TYR A 13 -2.22 10.11 -6.83
N ALA A 14 -3.23 9.24 -6.68
CA ALA A 14 -3.08 7.81 -7.00
C ALA A 14 -2.69 7.60 -8.47
N ILE A 15 -3.31 8.33 -9.41
CA ILE A 15 -2.94 8.31 -10.84
C ILE A 15 -1.49 8.77 -11.03
N HIS A 16 -1.07 9.82 -10.33
CA HIS A 16 0.31 10.30 -10.39
C HIS A 16 1.32 9.24 -9.91
N LEU A 17 1.06 8.58 -8.77
CA LEU A 17 1.91 7.49 -8.27
C LEU A 17 2.00 6.32 -9.27
N LEU A 18 0.88 5.96 -9.91
CA LEU A 18 0.84 4.90 -10.92
C LEU A 18 1.70 5.23 -12.14
N ASN A 19 1.63 6.48 -12.61
CA ASN A 19 2.46 6.95 -13.72
C ASN A 19 3.95 6.87 -13.35
N GLN A 20 4.31 7.22 -12.11
CA GLN A 20 5.69 7.07 -11.62
C GLN A 20 6.14 5.61 -11.61
N VAL A 21 5.34 4.69 -11.05
CA VAL A 21 5.73 3.25 -11.00
C VAL A 21 5.83 2.64 -12.40
N ASN A 22 4.88 2.94 -13.30
CA ASN A 22 4.88 2.41 -14.67
C ASN A 22 6.06 2.92 -15.50
N SER A 23 6.46 4.19 -15.33
CA SER A 23 7.61 4.75 -16.04
C SER A 23 8.91 4.01 -15.67
N LYS A 24 9.13 3.73 -14.38
CA LYS A 24 10.31 3.03 -13.88
C LYS A 24 10.35 1.54 -14.26
N GLN A 25 9.21 0.84 -14.28
CA GLN A 25 9.19 -0.58 -14.69
C GLN A 25 9.47 -0.78 -16.19
N ARG A 26 9.17 0.21 -17.04
CA ARG A 26 9.58 0.18 -18.46
C ARG A 26 11.09 0.27 -18.63
N GLU A 27 11.80 0.93 -17.71
CA GLU A 27 13.27 0.97 -17.72
C GLU A 27 13.90 -0.35 -17.22
N SER A 28 13.25 -1.03 -16.27
CA SER A 28 13.75 -2.27 -15.66
C SER A 28 13.50 -3.55 -16.49
N SER A 29 12.52 -3.57 -17.40
CA SER A 29 12.06 -4.79 -18.10
C SER A 29 12.93 -5.25 -19.29
N LYS A 30 14.17 -4.76 -19.39
CA LYS A 30 15.11 -5.12 -20.46
C LYS A 30 15.93 -6.40 -20.16
N THR A 31 15.37 -7.45 -19.56
CA THR A 31 16.06 -8.76 -19.47
C THR A 31 15.12 -9.99 -19.32
N LYS A 32 15.07 -10.77 -20.42
CA LYS A 32 14.77 -12.21 -20.66
C LYS A 32 13.79 -13.01 -19.78
N ASN A 33 12.77 -13.56 -20.46
CA ASN A 33 11.76 -14.53 -20.01
C ASN A 33 12.30 -15.93 -19.68
N ARG A 34 11.86 -16.53 -18.56
CA ARG A 34 11.79 -17.99 -18.36
C ARG A 34 10.58 -18.34 -17.48
N PRO A 35 9.77 -19.36 -17.80
CA PRO A 35 8.60 -19.70 -16.99
C PRO A 35 9.02 -20.63 -15.85
N SER A 36 8.83 -20.20 -14.59
CA SER A 36 8.98 -21.06 -13.41
C SER A 36 7.64 -21.22 -12.70
N SER A 37 7.32 -22.46 -12.33
CA SER A 37 6.13 -22.83 -11.54
C SER A 37 5.95 -21.89 -10.34
N LYS A 38 4.77 -21.25 -10.26
CA LYS A 38 4.45 -20.25 -9.24
C LYS A 38 4.29 -20.92 -7.88
N ILE A 39 5.34 -20.88 -7.07
CA ILE A 39 5.22 -21.03 -5.61
C ILE A 39 4.48 -19.78 -5.10
N MET A 40 3.36 -19.96 -4.41
CA MET A 40 2.61 -18.88 -3.77
C MET A 40 3.47 -18.26 -2.66
N THR A 41 4.04 -17.08 -2.91
CA THR A 41 4.91 -16.38 -1.95
C THR A 41 4.26 -15.08 -1.51
N SER A 42 4.42 -14.74 -0.23
CA SER A 42 3.95 -13.48 0.36
C SER A 42 4.69 -12.30 -0.27
N ILE A 43 3.98 -11.18 -0.52
CA ILE A 43 4.56 -9.97 -1.12
C ILE A 43 5.63 -9.28 -0.26
N HIS A 44 5.70 -9.64 1.03
CA HIS A 44 6.64 -9.06 1.99
C HIS A 44 8.09 -9.48 1.74
N SER A 45 8.33 -10.48 0.89
CA SER A 45 9.67 -10.96 0.53
C SER A 45 10.30 -10.21 -0.66
N ALA A 46 9.56 -9.30 -1.32
CA ALA A 46 10.07 -8.55 -2.46
C ALA A 46 10.98 -7.39 -2.00
N ASN A 47 12.21 -7.33 -2.52
CA ASN A 47 13.19 -6.28 -2.21
C ASN A 47 12.85 -4.97 -2.97
N ILE A 48 11.74 -4.35 -2.59
CA ILE A 48 11.24 -3.10 -3.18
C ILE A 48 11.77 -1.93 -2.36
N THR A 49 12.56 -1.07 -3.00
CA THR A 49 13.24 0.06 -2.36
C THR A 49 12.51 1.39 -2.57
N ASP A 50 11.62 1.49 -3.54
CA ASP A 50 10.88 2.71 -3.83
C ASP A 50 9.73 2.92 -2.81
N VAL A 51 9.82 4.02 -2.06
CA VAL A 51 8.86 4.45 -1.05
C VAL A 51 8.09 5.66 -1.56
N HIS A 52 6.78 5.63 -1.38
CA HIS A 52 5.87 6.69 -1.80
C HIS A 52 5.03 7.17 -0.61
N GLU A 53 4.73 8.46 -0.55
CA GLU A 53 3.62 8.95 0.26
C GLU A 53 2.33 8.49 -0.41
N VAL A 54 1.48 7.71 0.27
CA VAL A 54 0.23 7.16 -0.26
C VAL A 54 -0.96 7.67 0.55
N PRO A 55 -2.05 8.18 -0.07
CA PRO A 55 -3.22 8.63 0.68
C PRO A 55 -3.85 7.49 1.48
N LEU A 56 -4.19 7.71 2.75
CA LEU A 56 -4.86 6.67 3.55
C LEU A 56 -6.22 6.28 2.95
N SER A 57 -6.90 7.22 2.29
CA SER A 57 -8.25 7.06 1.75
C SER A 57 -8.37 6.03 0.63
N ILE A 58 -7.26 5.68 -0.05
CA ILE A 58 -7.26 4.70 -1.14
C ILE A 58 -6.84 3.30 -0.68
N ILE A 59 -6.29 3.18 0.52
CA ILE A 59 -5.78 1.91 1.06
C ILE A 59 -6.93 1.10 1.63
N THR A 60 -7.16 -0.07 1.04
CA THR A 60 -8.14 -1.03 1.52
C THR A 60 -7.51 -1.95 2.56
N ARG A 61 -8.15 -2.07 3.73
CA ARG A 61 -7.76 -2.99 4.81
C ARG A 61 -8.91 -3.96 5.11
N PRO A 62 -8.92 -5.15 4.47
CA PRO A 62 -10.03 -6.10 4.60
C PRO A 62 -10.14 -6.75 5.97
N ILE A 63 -9.02 -6.81 6.70
CA ILE A 63 -8.92 -7.48 7.99
C ILE A 63 -8.84 -6.42 9.09
N MET A 64 -9.61 -6.62 10.17
CA MET A 64 -9.60 -5.72 11.32
C MET A 64 -8.18 -5.64 11.90
N PRO A 65 -7.65 -4.43 12.15
CA PRO A 65 -6.31 -4.29 12.69
C PRO A 65 -6.31 -4.69 14.18
N GLU A 66 -5.52 -5.70 14.52
CA GLU A 66 -5.13 -5.96 15.91
C GLU A 66 -4.00 -5.01 16.30
N VAL A 67 -4.24 -4.14 17.27
CA VAL A 67 -3.27 -3.13 17.71
C VAL A 67 -3.12 -3.10 19.22
N ASN A 68 -1.90 -2.76 19.64
CA ASN A 68 -1.58 -2.44 21.02
C ASN A 68 -1.55 -0.91 21.13
N VAL A 69 -2.32 -0.36 22.06
CA VAL A 69 -2.53 1.09 22.19
C VAL A 69 -1.24 1.83 22.51
N SER A 70 -0.43 1.36 23.46
CA SER A 70 0.82 2.04 23.83
C SER A 70 1.83 2.05 22.69
N LYS A 71 1.86 1.00 21.85
CA LYS A 71 2.68 0.99 20.63
C LYS A 71 2.19 1.99 19.59
N VAL A 72 0.87 2.17 19.45
CA VAL A 72 0.30 3.21 18.57
C VAL A 72 0.70 4.60 19.06
N GLU A 73 0.55 4.87 20.36
CA GLU A 73 0.92 6.16 20.97
C GLU A 73 2.41 6.47 20.80
N SER A 74 3.29 5.49 21.02
CA SER A 74 4.73 5.65 20.79
C SER A 74 5.07 5.98 19.33
N ILE A 75 4.37 5.38 18.37
CA ILE A 75 4.53 5.71 16.95
C ILE A 75 4.00 7.11 16.66
N MET A 76 2.85 7.50 17.25
CA MET A 76 2.31 8.84 17.10
C MET A 76 3.31 9.90 17.59
N GLN A 77 3.90 9.72 18.77
CA GLN A 77 4.95 10.62 19.28
C GLN A 77 6.15 10.71 18.34
N THR A 78 6.54 9.59 17.73
CA THR A 78 7.65 9.56 16.75
C THR A 78 7.30 10.33 15.48
N LEU A 79 6.04 10.26 15.02
CA LEU A 79 5.53 10.94 13.82
C LEU A 79 5.33 12.45 14.03
N GLU A 80 4.89 12.86 15.22
CA GLU A 80 4.65 14.27 15.56
C GLU A 80 5.95 15.09 15.61
N ASN A 81 7.09 14.46 15.88
CA ASN A 81 8.39 15.11 15.83
C ASN A 81 9.00 15.00 14.41
N PRO A 82 9.17 16.12 13.67
CA PRO A 82 9.69 16.10 12.31
C PRO A 82 11.09 15.49 12.16
N SER A 83 11.94 15.59 13.20
CA SER A 83 13.29 15.01 13.18
C SER A 83 13.31 13.48 13.32
N THR A 84 12.19 12.89 13.75
CA THR A 84 12.07 11.44 13.96
C THR A 84 11.01 10.79 13.07
N ALA A 85 10.17 11.55 12.39
CA ALA A 85 9.11 11.03 11.53
C ALA A 85 9.65 10.04 10.47
N ASP A 86 10.84 10.32 9.91
CA ASP A 86 11.51 9.46 8.93
C ASP A 86 11.98 8.11 9.49
N LYS A 87 12.04 7.96 10.82
CA LYS A 87 12.40 6.70 11.48
C LYS A 87 11.25 5.69 11.45
N VAL A 88 10.01 6.13 11.20
CA VAL A 88 8.87 5.22 11.08
C VAL A 88 8.94 4.53 9.71
N PRO A 89 9.11 3.19 9.67
CA PRO A 89 9.30 2.50 8.40
C PRO A 89 8.01 2.50 7.57
N PRO A 90 8.13 2.49 6.23
CA PRO A 90 6.98 2.44 5.33
C PRO A 90 6.17 1.14 5.50
N ILE A 91 4.86 1.20 5.27
CA ILE A 91 4.01 0.01 5.17
C ILE A 91 4.14 -0.66 3.79
N ASP A 92 3.73 -1.90 3.67
CA ASP A 92 3.68 -2.60 2.37
C ASP A 92 2.26 -2.55 1.81
N VAL A 93 2.12 -2.08 0.57
CA VAL A 93 0.83 -1.94 -0.12
C VAL A 93 0.86 -2.72 -1.42
N MET A 94 -0.03 -3.70 -1.56
CA MET A 94 -0.27 -4.40 -2.82
C MET A 94 -1.03 -3.49 -3.77
N TRP A 95 -0.47 -3.25 -4.95
CA TRP A 95 -1.16 -2.61 -6.06
C TRP A 95 -1.58 -3.67 -7.07
N ILE A 96 -2.88 -3.78 -7.29
CA ILE A 96 -3.48 -4.73 -8.24
C ILE A 96 -4.28 -3.95 -9.27
N GLN A 97 -4.03 -4.24 -10.54
CA GLN A 97 -4.85 -3.73 -11.64
C GLN A 97 -6.02 -4.69 -11.88
N GLY A 98 -7.24 -4.17 -11.81
CA GLY A 98 -8.47 -4.89 -12.14
C GLY A 98 -8.62 -5.14 -13.64
N ARG A 99 -9.55 -6.02 -14.00
CA ARG A 99 -9.72 -6.53 -15.37
C ARG A 99 -10.09 -5.48 -16.43
N ARG A 100 -10.64 -4.33 -16.03
CA ARG A 100 -10.96 -3.14 -16.86
C ARG A 100 -10.03 -1.97 -16.56
N GLY A 101 -8.92 -2.21 -15.84
CA GLY A 101 -7.88 -1.21 -15.59
C GLY A 101 -8.05 -0.39 -14.31
N GLY A 102 -9.00 -0.73 -13.43
CA GLY A 102 -9.10 -0.13 -12.10
C GLY A 102 -7.86 -0.39 -11.25
N ASN A 103 -7.49 0.54 -10.37
CA ASN A 103 -6.33 0.38 -9.49
C ASN A 103 -6.79 0.17 -8.05
N TYR A 104 -6.34 -0.94 -7.47
CA TYR A 104 -6.72 -1.36 -6.13
C TYR A 104 -5.50 -1.47 -5.25
N TYR A 105 -5.59 -0.89 -4.05
CA TYR A 105 -4.49 -0.82 -3.09
C TYR A 105 -4.89 -1.55 -1.81
N TYR A 106 -4.19 -2.63 -1.48
CA TYR A 106 -4.46 -3.44 -0.29
C TYR A 106 -3.27 -3.43 0.67
N SER A 107 -3.54 -3.28 1.96
CA SER A 107 -2.51 -3.39 2.99
C SER A 107 -2.94 -4.36 4.08
N PHE A 108 -2.13 -5.38 4.33
CA PHE A 108 -2.35 -6.38 5.37
C PHE A 108 -1.45 -6.15 6.60
N GLY A 109 -0.23 -5.68 6.39
CA GLY A 109 0.72 -5.35 7.44
C GLY A 109 0.54 -3.95 8.05
N GLY A 110 1.49 -3.59 8.93
CA GLY A 110 1.64 -2.21 9.42
C GLY A 110 0.42 -1.65 10.16
N CYS A 111 -0.35 -2.47 10.87
CA CYS A 111 -1.57 -2.05 11.60
C CYS A 111 -1.31 -0.87 12.55
N HIS A 112 -0.32 -0.95 13.45
CA HIS A 112 -0.04 0.14 14.40
C HIS A 112 0.35 1.45 13.70
N ARG A 113 1.16 1.37 12.63
CA ARG A 113 1.59 2.54 11.84
C ARG A 113 0.40 3.21 11.14
N TYR A 114 -0.45 2.40 10.49
CA TYR A 114 -1.66 2.91 9.85
C TYR A 114 -2.64 3.55 10.84
N VAL A 115 -2.86 2.90 11.99
CA VAL A 115 -3.74 3.44 13.05
C VAL A 115 -3.16 4.72 13.64
N ALA A 116 -1.84 4.82 13.85
CA ALA A 116 -1.18 6.04 14.29
C ALA A 116 -1.42 7.20 13.31
N HIS A 117 -1.20 6.98 12.00
CA HIS A 117 -1.49 8.00 10.97
C HIS A 117 -2.97 8.41 10.97
N LYS A 118 -3.88 7.44 11.14
CA LYS A 118 -5.33 7.71 11.20
C LYS A 118 -5.70 8.54 12.42
N ASN A 119 -5.17 8.22 13.59
CA ASN A 119 -5.44 8.95 14.84
C ASN A 119 -4.93 10.39 14.80
N LEU A 120 -3.79 10.61 14.12
CA LEU A 120 -3.22 11.94 13.88
C LEU A 120 -3.89 12.70 12.72
N ASN A 121 -4.88 12.11 12.05
CA ASN A 121 -5.53 12.67 10.86
C ASN A 121 -4.54 13.04 9.74
N LEU A 122 -3.45 12.28 9.60
CA LEU A 122 -2.49 12.49 8.52
C LEU A 122 -3.10 12.04 7.19
N PRO A 123 -2.98 12.83 6.10
CA PRO A 123 -3.60 12.51 4.83
C PRO A 123 -2.90 11.36 4.10
N THR A 124 -1.59 11.19 4.32
CA THR A 124 -0.75 10.19 3.65
C THR A 124 0.04 9.34 4.65
N ILE A 125 0.54 8.20 4.17
CA ILE A 125 1.47 7.31 4.85
C ILE A 125 2.54 6.83 3.89
N LYS A 126 3.79 6.75 4.37
CA LYS A 126 4.88 6.14 3.61
C LYS A 126 4.59 4.67 3.34
N ALA A 127 4.63 4.28 2.08
CA ALA A 127 4.36 2.92 1.66
C ALA A 127 5.30 2.47 0.53
N LYS A 128 5.71 1.22 0.60
CA LYS A 128 6.31 0.49 -0.53
C LYS A 128 5.18 -0.10 -1.36
N ILE A 129 5.07 0.33 -2.61
CA ILE A 129 4.04 -0.15 -3.53
C ILE A 129 4.56 -1.42 -4.23
N VAL A 130 3.90 -2.54 -3.95
CA VAL A 130 4.22 -3.85 -4.51
C VAL A 130 3.22 -4.19 -5.58
N LYS A 131 3.64 -4.22 -6.85
CA LYS A 131 2.77 -4.68 -7.94
C LYS A 131 2.41 -6.15 -7.71
N SER A 132 1.13 -6.45 -7.71
CA SER A 132 0.59 -7.76 -7.34
C SER A 132 -0.54 -8.17 -8.27
N THR A 133 -0.86 -9.45 -8.23
CA THR A 133 -1.96 -10.09 -8.97
C THR A 133 -3.12 -10.42 -8.05
N VAL A 134 -4.30 -10.68 -8.63
CA VAL A 134 -5.47 -11.18 -7.89
C VAL A 134 -5.15 -12.50 -7.17
N ASN A 135 -4.25 -13.32 -7.71
CA ASN A 135 -3.83 -14.55 -7.05
C ASN A 135 -2.97 -14.29 -5.80
N ASP A 136 -2.17 -13.23 -5.81
CA ASP A 136 -1.43 -12.82 -4.61
C ASP A 136 -2.41 -12.33 -3.54
N LEU A 137 -3.46 -11.59 -3.92
CA LEU A 137 -4.54 -11.19 -3.01
C LEU A 137 -5.29 -12.39 -2.44
N ARG A 138 -5.46 -13.44 -3.26
CA ARG A 138 -6.06 -14.72 -2.84
C ARG A 138 -5.28 -15.43 -1.75
N CYS A 139 -3.96 -15.24 -1.68
CA CYS A 139 -3.17 -15.77 -0.58
C CYS A 139 -3.55 -15.15 0.78
N TYR A 140 -4.14 -13.95 0.80
CA TYR A 140 -4.60 -13.27 2.01
C TYR A 140 -6.09 -13.46 2.27
N LEU A 141 -6.92 -13.41 1.22
CA LEU A 141 -8.39 -13.39 1.36
C LEU A 141 -9.05 -14.76 1.09
N GLY A 142 -8.32 -15.73 0.54
CA GLY A 142 -8.85 -17.06 0.25
C GLY A 142 -10.07 -17.05 -0.68
N ALA A 143 -11.18 -17.63 -0.23
CA ALA A 143 -12.43 -17.63 -0.98
C ALA A 143 -13.08 -16.23 -1.04
N SER A 144 -12.72 -15.32 -0.12
CA SER A 144 -13.28 -13.97 -0.02
C SER A 144 -12.61 -12.95 -0.95
N THR A 145 -11.74 -13.39 -1.87
CA THR A 145 -11.12 -12.49 -2.86
C THR A 145 -12.18 -11.94 -3.83
N PRO A 146 -12.34 -10.62 -3.93
CA PRO A 146 -13.34 -10.02 -4.83
C PRO A 146 -12.92 -10.12 -6.30
N ASP A 147 -13.90 -10.05 -7.21
CA ASP A 147 -13.63 -9.79 -8.63
C ASP A 147 -13.30 -8.29 -8.79
N LEU A 148 -12.04 -7.98 -9.04
CA LEU A 148 -11.54 -6.62 -9.18
C LEU A 148 -11.78 -6.13 -10.62
N LEU A 149 -12.69 -5.17 -10.77
CA LEU A 149 -13.17 -4.67 -12.06
C LEU A 149 -12.17 -3.81 -12.81
#